data_AF-A0A8K1FU59-F1
#
_entry.id   AF-A0A8K1FU59-F1
#
_cell.length_a   1.000
_cell.length_b   1.000
_cell.length_c   1.000
_cell.angle_alpha   90.00
_cell.angle_beta   90.00
_cell.angle_gamma   90.00
#
_symmetry.space_group_name_H-M   'P 1'
#
loop_
_entity.id
_entity.type
_entity.pdbx_description
1 polymer ?
#
loop_
_entity_poly.entity_id
_entity_poly.type
_entity_poly.pdbx_seq_one_letter_code
_entity_poly.pdbx_strand_id
1 'polypeptide(L)'
;VLKHSVDATYENQGPSPGYRMEMSIFYVVYFVVFPFFFVNIFVALIIITFQEQGDKMMEEYSLEKNERACIDFAISAKPLTRHMPQNRQSFQYRMWQFVVSPPFEYTIMAMIALNTIVLMMKFYDASDTYENVLKMFNNVFTSLFSLECLLKILAFGVLNYFRDAWNVFDFVTVLGSITDILVTEFGNNFINLSFLRLFRAARLIKLLRQGYTIRILLWTFVQSFKCHPSVTPVSPRSATGEAWHEIMLSCLSGKPCDQNSGIKEDECGNEFAYFYFVSFIFLCSFLMLNLFVAVIMDNFEYLTRDSSILGPHHLDEYVRVWAEYDPAAW
;
A
#
# COMPACT_ATOMS: atom_id res chain seq x y z
N VAL A 1 -32.55 -6.67 6.68
CA VAL A 1 -33.11 -7.80 7.46
C VAL A 1 -33.75 -7.36 8.78
N LEU A 2 -33.03 -6.68 9.68
CA LEU A 2 -33.59 -6.17 10.96
C LEU A 2 -34.90 -5.41 10.79
N LYS A 3 -34.91 -4.36 9.96
CA LYS A 3 -36.11 -3.55 9.70
C LYS A 3 -37.31 -4.38 9.22
N HIS A 4 -37.10 -5.27 8.25
CA HIS A 4 -38.15 -6.17 7.76
C HIS A 4 -38.70 -7.11 8.85
N SER A 5 -37.88 -7.49 9.84
CA SER A 5 -38.32 -8.35 10.95
C SER A 5 -39.11 -7.57 12.00
N VAL A 6 -38.75 -6.30 12.24
CA VAL A 6 -39.47 -5.41 13.17
C VAL A 6 -40.83 -5.00 12.60
N ASP A 7 -40.92 -4.82 11.29
CA ASP A 7 -42.16 -4.42 10.62
C ASP A 7 -43.07 -5.62 10.28
N ALA A 8 -42.66 -6.86 10.56
CA ALA A 8 -43.41 -8.07 10.20
C ALA A 8 -44.64 -8.29 11.10
N THR A 9 -45.82 -8.50 10.50
CA THR A 9 -47.11 -8.58 11.19
C THR A 9 -47.58 -10.03 11.44
N TYR A 10 -48.58 -10.51 10.69
CA TYR A 10 -49.11 -11.87 10.71
C TYR A 10 -48.88 -12.56 9.36
N GLU A 11 -49.06 -13.87 9.30
CA GLU A 11 -48.96 -14.64 8.06
C GLU A 11 -49.87 -14.03 6.97
N ASN A 12 -49.31 -13.83 5.78
CA ASN A 12 -49.97 -13.24 4.62
C ASN A 12 -50.44 -11.78 4.78
N GLN A 13 -49.93 -11.04 5.78
CA GLN A 13 -50.18 -9.60 5.95
C GLN A 13 -48.94 -8.75 5.62
N GLY A 14 -49.18 -7.55 5.09
CA GLY A 14 -48.12 -6.59 4.76
C GLY A 14 -47.42 -6.02 6.01
N PRO A 15 -46.23 -5.42 5.85
CA PRO A 15 -45.47 -4.88 6.96
C PRO A 15 -46.14 -3.64 7.57
N SER A 16 -46.07 -3.50 8.89
CA SER A 16 -46.52 -2.32 9.64
C SER A 16 -45.35 -1.75 10.44
N PRO A 17 -45.01 -0.46 10.29
CA PRO A 17 -43.85 0.13 10.94
C PRO A 17 -43.83 -0.06 12.46
N GLY A 18 -42.78 -0.70 12.98
CA GLY A 18 -42.57 -0.86 14.42
C GLY A 18 -43.51 -1.87 15.10
N TYR A 19 -44.15 -2.76 14.35
CA TYR A 19 -45.15 -3.69 14.88
C TYR A 19 -44.59 -4.67 15.93
N ARG A 20 -43.38 -5.20 15.73
CA ARG A 20 -42.69 -6.12 16.65
C ARG A 20 -41.31 -5.60 17.01
N MET A 21 -41.26 -4.53 17.80
CA MET A 21 -39.99 -3.89 18.15
C MET A 21 -39.07 -4.80 18.98
N GLU A 22 -39.64 -5.78 19.69
CA GLU A 22 -38.94 -6.83 20.44
C GLU A 22 -38.02 -7.71 19.58
N MET A 23 -38.30 -7.86 18.29
CA MET A 23 -37.43 -8.59 17.37
C MET A 23 -36.04 -7.93 17.22
N SER A 24 -35.93 -6.64 17.55
CA SER A 24 -34.64 -5.94 17.57
C SER A 24 -33.68 -6.54 18.62
N ILE A 25 -34.22 -7.01 19.75
CA ILE A 25 -33.42 -7.60 20.83
C ILE A 25 -32.74 -8.88 20.33
N PHE A 26 -33.46 -9.72 19.57
CA PHE A 26 -32.90 -10.93 18.98
C PHE A 26 -31.67 -10.62 18.11
N TYR A 27 -31.78 -9.66 17.18
CA TYR A 27 -30.66 -9.30 16.31
C TYR A 27 -29.51 -8.66 17.08
N VAL A 28 -29.77 -7.80 18.07
CA VAL A 28 -28.71 -7.22 18.92
C VAL A 28 -27.95 -8.32 19.65
N VAL A 29 -28.65 -9.26 20.29
CA VAL A 29 -28.02 -10.39 20.97
C VAL A 29 -27.24 -11.24 19.97
N TYR A 30 -27.82 -11.56 18.81
CA TYR A 30 -27.16 -12.34 17.77
C TYR A 30 -25.87 -11.68 17.27
N PHE A 31 -25.91 -10.38 16.92
CA PHE A 31 -24.75 -9.65 16.41
C PHE A 31 -23.70 -9.32 17.46
N VAL A 32 -24.01 -9.41 18.76
CA VAL A 32 -23.01 -9.27 19.83
C VAL A 32 -22.40 -10.62 20.17
N VAL A 33 -23.23 -11.61 20.44
CA VAL A 33 -22.79 -12.92 20.98
C VAL A 33 -22.06 -13.74 19.91
N PHE A 34 -22.58 -13.77 18.69
CA PHE A 34 -22.02 -14.64 17.64
C PHE A 34 -20.62 -14.17 17.20
N PRO A 35 -20.37 -12.89 16.87
CA PRO A 35 -19.02 -12.42 16.58
C PRO A 35 -18.08 -12.55 17.77
N PHE A 36 -18.54 -12.31 19.00
CA PHE A 36 -17.71 -12.49 20.19
C PHE A 36 -17.19 -13.92 20.32
N PHE A 37 -18.06 -14.92 20.13
CA PHE A 37 -17.67 -16.33 20.16
C PHE A 37 -16.69 -16.67 19.02
N PHE A 38 -16.96 -16.19 17.81
CA PHE A 38 -16.08 -16.41 16.65
C PHE A 38 -14.69 -15.79 16.84
N VAL A 39 -14.61 -14.57 17.37
CA VAL A 39 -13.34 -13.90 17.68
C VAL A 39 -12.56 -14.71 18.71
N ASN A 40 -13.22 -15.24 19.74
CA ASN A 40 -12.54 -16.05 20.76
C ASN A 40 -11.99 -17.38 20.20
N ILE A 41 -12.78 -18.08 19.37
CA ILE A 41 -12.28 -19.27 18.66
C ILE A 41 -11.10 -18.91 17.76
N PHE A 42 -11.20 -17.79 17.05
CA PHE A 42 -10.17 -17.34 16.15
C PHE A 42 -8.87 -16.99 16.87
N VAL A 43 -8.95 -16.24 17.97
CA VAL A 43 -7.80 -15.90 18.82
C VAL A 43 -7.19 -17.18 19.42
N ALA A 44 -8.02 -18.12 19.88
CA ALA A 44 -7.52 -19.40 20.40
C ALA A 44 -6.76 -20.20 19.32
N LEU A 45 -7.29 -20.26 18.09
CA LEU A 45 -6.61 -20.92 16.97
C LEU A 45 -5.29 -20.23 16.63
N ILE A 46 -5.25 -18.90 16.61
CA ILE A 46 -3.99 -18.17 16.45
C ILE A 46 -3.02 -18.55 17.56
N ILE A 47 -3.41 -18.50 18.83
CA ILE A 47 -2.51 -18.83 19.94
C ILE A 47 -1.99 -20.26 19.84
N ILE A 48 -2.84 -21.23 19.49
CA ILE A 48 -2.41 -22.63 19.34
C ILE A 48 -1.43 -22.77 18.18
N THR A 49 -1.77 -22.24 16.99
CA THR A 49 -0.85 -22.27 15.84
C THR A 49 0.45 -21.55 16.14
N PHE A 50 0.38 -20.45 16.89
CA PHE A 50 1.53 -19.68 17.32
C PHE A 50 2.42 -20.47 18.30
N GLN A 51 1.83 -21.14 19.28
CA GLN A 51 2.53 -22.03 20.20
C GLN A 51 3.17 -23.20 19.44
N GLU A 52 2.43 -23.86 18.55
CA GLU A 52 2.94 -25.03 17.82
C GLU A 52 4.11 -24.67 16.88
N GLN A 53 4.03 -23.53 16.19
CA GLN A 53 5.11 -23.03 15.35
C GLN A 53 6.25 -22.44 16.18
N GLY A 54 5.92 -21.75 17.29
CA GLY A 54 6.89 -21.23 18.25
C GLY A 54 7.73 -22.34 18.88
N ASP A 55 7.09 -23.44 19.28
CA ASP A 55 7.76 -24.61 19.87
C ASP A 55 8.67 -25.31 18.85
N LYS A 56 8.21 -25.48 17.59
CA LYS A 56 9.06 -26.00 16.50
C LYS A 56 10.26 -25.10 16.23
N MET A 57 10.09 -23.78 16.27
CA MET A 57 11.19 -22.83 16.12
C MET A 57 12.13 -22.81 17.33
N MET A 58 11.62 -22.97 18.55
CA MET A 58 12.40 -22.98 19.79
C MET A 58 13.21 -24.28 19.96
N GLU A 59 12.69 -25.43 19.49
CA GLU A 59 13.45 -26.69 19.42
C GLU A 59 14.67 -26.58 18.49
N GLU A 60 14.60 -25.75 17.44
CA GLU A 60 15.74 -25.48 16.56
C GLU A 60 16.67 -24.37 17.08
N TYR A 61 16.22 -23.48 17.98
CA TYR A 61 16.94 -22.25 18.28
C TYR A 61 16.86 -21.74 19.73
N SER A 62 18.03 -21.56 20.34
CA SER A 62 18.22 -20.43 21.26
C SER A 62 19.56 -19.72 21.11
N LEU A 63 20.60 -20.38 20.58
CA LEU A 63 21.89 -19.75 20.27
C LEU A 63 22.21 -19.70 18.76
N GLU A 64 21.83 -20.71 17.97
CA GLU A 64 22.24 -20.78 16.56
C GLU A 64 21.59 -19.75 15.61
N LYS A 65 20.38 -19.21 15.83
CA LYS A 65 19.73 -18.30 14.84
C LYS A 65 20.44 -16.97 14.70
N ASN A 66 20.73 -16.35 15.84
CA ASN A 66 21.32 -15.02 15.87
C ASN A 66 22.77 -15.11 15.41
N GLU A 67 23.47 -16.19 15.78
CA GLU A 67 24.79 -16.53 15.26
C GLU A 67 24.74 -16.81 13.76
N ARG A 68 23.83 -17.68 13.28
CA ARG A 68 23.66 -18.00 11.86
C ARG A 68 23.25 -16.79 11.03
N ALA A 69 22.35 -15.94 11.51
CA ALA A 69 21.98 -14.71 10.82
C ALA A 69 23.14 -13.71 10.75
N CYS A 70 23.95 -13.61 11.81
CA CYS A 70 25.16 -12.80 11.81
C CYS A 70 26.24 -13.38 10.87
N ILE A 71 26.42 -14.71 10.85
CA ILE A 71 27.33 -15.43 9.97
C ILE A 71 26.88 -15.30 8.50
N ASP A 72 25.61 -15.53 8.22
CA ASP A 72 25.01 -15.38 6.90
C ASP A 72 25.12 -13.95 6.42
N PHE A 73 24.90 -12.96 7.30
CA PHE A 73 25.17 -11.57 6.97
C PHE A 73 26.65 -11.35 6.68
N ALA A 74 27.57 -11.83 7.52
CA ALA A 74 29.01 -11.65 7.29
C ALA A 74 29.49 -12.30 5.97
N ILE A 75 28.89 -13.42 5.56
CA ILE A 75 29.21 -14.13 4.32
C ILE A 75 28.55 -13.48 3.10
N SER A 76 27.30 -13.01 3.23
CA SER A 76 26.49 -12.51 2.10
C SER A 76 26.48 -11.00 1.94
N ALA A 77 26.95 -10.25 2.95
CA ALA A 77 26.95 -8.80 2.92
C ALA A 77 27.78 -8.30 1.74
N LYS A 78 27.14 -7.46 0.94
CA LYS A 78 27.78 -6.73 -0.14
C LYS A 78 27.96 -5.28 0.31
N PRO A 79 29.09 -4.66 -0.04
CA PRO A 79 29.28 -3.25 0.28
C PRO A 79 28.19 -2.41 -0.39
N LEU A 80 27.70 -1.42 0.34
CA LEU A 80 26.75 -0.46 -0.23
C LEU A 80 27.52 0.49 -1.15
N THR A 81 27.26 0.41 -2.45
CA THR A 81 27.93 1.27 -3.43
C THR A 81 27.41 2.71 -3.29
N ARG A 82 28.18 3.59 -2.65
CA ARG A 82 27.90 5.03 -2.60
C ARG A 82 28.79 5.73 -3.62
N HIS A 83 28.21 6.15 -4.74
CA HIS A 83 28.98 6.82 -5.78
C HIS A 83 29.58 8.15 -5.26
N MET A 84 30.89 8.16 -5.04
CA MET A 84 31.68 9.35 -4.74
C MET A 84 32.51 9.72 -5.98
N PRO A 85 32.45 10.96 -6.47
CA PRO A 85 33.28 11.37 -7.61
C PRO A 85 34.76 11.35 -7.21
N GLN A 86 35.60 10.71 -8.03
CA GLN A 86 37.03 10.46 -7.74
C GLN A 86 37.84 11.76 -7.57
N ASN A 87 37.52 12.80 -8.34
CA ASN A 87 38.22 14.08 -8.31
C ASN A 87 37.65 15.02 -7.24
N ARG A 88 38.25 15.02 -6.05
CA ARG A 88 37.88 15.89 -4.91
C ARG A 88 37.94 17.40 -5.21
N GLN A 89 38.72 17.81 -6.21
CA GLN A 89 38.86 19.22 -6.61
C GLN A 89 37.86 19.65 -7.70
N SER A 90 37.09 18.71 -8.27
CA SER A 90 36.14 19.01 -9.32
C SER A 90 34.90 19.72 -8.77
N PHE A 91 34.29 20.58 -9.59
CA PHE A 91 32.96 21.15 -9.33
C PHE A 91 31.93 20.06 -9.01
N GLN A 92 32.04 18.90 -9.64
CA GLN A 92 31.19 17.75 -9.37
C GLN A 92 31.26 17.26 -7.92
N TYR A 93 32.45 17.24 -7.30
CA TYR A 93 32.60 16.82 -5.90
C TYR A 93 31.98 17.84 -4.95
N ARG A 94 32.13 19.14 -5.22
CA ARG A 94 31.45 20.19 -4.43
C ARG A 94 29.93 20.10 -4.55
N MET A 95 29.42 19.83 -5.75
CA MET A 95 28.00 19.64 -5.99
C MET A 95 27.48 18.39 -5.26
N TRP A 96 28.23 17.29 -5.32
CA TRP A 96 27.92 16.07 -4.60
C TRP A 96 27.89 16.28 -3.08
N GLN A 97 28.88 16.96 -2.51
CA GLN A 97 28.89 17.28 -1.08
C GLN A 97 27.67 18.11 -0.66
N PHE A 98 27.24 19.05 -1.50
CA PHE A 98 26.05 19.86 -1.23
C PHE A 98 24.76 19.02 -1.29
N VAL A 99 24.56 18.25 -2.36
CA VAL A 99 23.36 17.44 -2.58
C VAL A 99 23.20 16.34 -1.53
N VAL A 100 24.31 15.78 -1.05
CA VAL A 100 24.33 14.70 -0.05
C VAL A 100 24.23 15.25 1.39
N SER A 101 24.29 16.57 1.56
CA SER A 101 24.27 17.18 2.89
C SER A 101 22.91 17.02 3.60
N PRO A 102 22.89 16.75 4.92
CA PRO A 102 21.65 16.72 5.71
C PRO A 102 20.74 17.96 5.56
N PRO A 103 21.23 19.21 5.54
CA PRO A 103 20.35 20.37 5.37
C PRO A 103 19.65 20.41 4.00
N PHE A 104 20.29 19.90 2.94
CA PHE A 104 19.66 19.80 1.62
C PHE A 104 18.49 18.80 1.67
N GLU A 105 18.72 17.61 2.24
CA GLU A 105 17.68 16.59 2.47
C GLU A 105 16.47 17.15 3.24
N TYR A 106 16.70 17.85 4.36
CA TYR A 106 15.62 18.47 5.14
C TYR A 106 14.87 19.54 4.36
N THR A 107 15.57 20.31 3.52
CA THR A 107 14.93 21.34 2.67
C THR A 107 13.99 20.71 1.64
N ILE A 108 14.41 19.61 1.00
CA ILE A 108 13.56 18.87 0.06
C ILE A 108 12.33 18.29 0.77
N MET A 109 12.50 17.75 1.98
CA MET A 109 11.38 17.23 2.78
C MET A 109 10.38 18.33 3.16
N ALA A 110 10.86 19.48 3.61
CA ALA A 110 10.01 20.63 3.90
C ALA A 110 9.24 21.08 2.65
N MET A 111 9.89 21.08 1.48
CA MET A 111 9.26 21.42 0.21
C MET A 111 8.16 20.44 -0.20
N ILE A 112 8.35 19.13 0.02
CA ILE A 112 7.32 18.11 -0.22
C ILE A 112 6.12 18.32 0.72
N ALA A 113 6.37 18.58 2.00
CA ALA A 113 5.31 18.84 2.98
C ALA A 113 4.50 20.09 2.60
N LEU A 114 5.16 21.19 2.26
CA LEU A 114 4.50 22.42 1.81
C LEU A 114 3.71 22.21 0.50
N ASN A 115 4.26 21.47 -0.46
CA ASN A 115 3.54 21.15 -1.68
C ASN A 115 2.27 20.32 -1.41
N THR A 116 2.34 19.38 -0.45
CA THR A 116 1.19 18.56 -0.04
C THR A 116 0.09 19.42 0.57
N ILE A 117 0.45 20.40 1.41
CA ILE A 117 -0.52 21.37 1.97
C ILE A 117 -1.22 22.12 0.84
N VAL A 118 -0.47 22.62 -0.15
CA VAL A 118 -1.06 23.32 -1.31
C VAL A 118 -2.00 22.43 -2.12
N LEU A 119 -1.72 21.13 -2.24
CA LEU A 119 -2.62 20.19 -2.90
C LEU A 119 -3.92 19.97 -2.10
N MET A 120 -3.84 19.95 -0.76
CA MET A 120 -5.00 19.80 0.13
C MET A 120 -5.87 21.06 0.21
N MET A 121 -5.33 22.24 -0.12
CA MET A 121 -6.07 23.51 -0.09
C MET A 121 -7.09 23.66 -1.24
N LYS A 122 -7.11 22.75 -2.23
CA LYS A 122 -8.08 22.81 -3.33
C LYS A 122 -9.49 22.47 -2.85
N PHE A 123 -10.47 23.34 -3.13
CA PHE A 123 -11.89 23.14 -2.80
C PHE A 123 -12.81 23.40 -4.00
N TYR A 124 -14.07 22.96 -3.90
CA TYR A 124 -15.08 23.11 -4.95
C TYR A 124 -15.66 24.54 -4.97
N ASP A 125 -15.94 25.11 -6.14
CA ASP A 125 -16.37 26.50 -6.35
C ASP A 125 -15.39 27.57 -5.82
N ALA A 126 -14.09 27.32 -5.95
CA ALA A 126 -13.07 28.32 -5.68
C ALA A 126 -13.11 29.45 -6.74
N SER A 127 -12.77 30.67 -6.35
CA SER A 127 -12.68 31.79 -7.29
C SER A 127 -11.54 31.58 -8.30
N ASP A 128 -11.69 32.05 -9.54
CA ASP A 128 -10.67 31.93 -10.59
C ASP A 128 -9.31 32.50 -10.14
N THR A 129 -9.34 33.57 -9.33
CA THR A 129 -8.13 34.16 -8.73
C THR A 129 -7.42 33.21 -7.79
N TYR A 130 -8.16 32.47 -6.97
CA TYR A 130 -7.62 31.48 -6.05
C TYR A 130 -7.02 30.30 -6.81
N GLU A 131 -7.72 29.79 -7.82
CA GLU A 131 -7.21 28.71 -8.67
C GLU A 131 -5.92 29.10 -9.39
N ASN A 132 -5.83 30.33 -9.90
CA ASN A 132 -4.62 30.86 -10.54
C ASN A 132 -3.45 30.97 -9.55
N VAL A 133 -3.70 31.39 -8.31
CA VAL A 133 -2.66 31.43 -7.26
C VAL A 133 -2.18 30.02 -6.91
N LEU A 134 -3.08 29.05 -6.77
CA LEU A 134 -2.73 27.64 -6.53
C LEU A 134 -1.94 27.07 -7.72
N LYS A 135 -2.30 27.42 -8.96
CA LYS A 135 -1.55 27.03 -10.16
C LYS A 135 -0.14 27.60 -10.14
N MET A 136 0.02 28.87 -9.75
CA MET A 136 1.34 29.51 -9.62
C MET A 136 2.21 28.79 -8.59
N PHE A 137 1.69 28.51 -7.40
CA PHE A 137 2.43 27.74 -6.39
C PHE A 137 2.86 26.36 -6.90
N ASN A 138 1.96 25.64 -7.58
CA ASN A 138 2.28 24.33 -8.16
C ASN A 138 3.38 24.39 -9.23
N ASN A 139 3.40 25.45 -10.04
CA ASN A 139 4.48 25.69 -11.01
C ASN A 139 5.82 25.99 -10.31
N VAL A 140 5.80 26.79 -9.25
CA VAL A 140 7.01 27.09 -8.44
C VAL A 140 7.58 25.80 -7.84
N PHE A 141 6.76 24.98 -7.17
CA PHE A 141 7.22 23.70 -6.62
C PHE A 141 7.78 22.78 -7.70
N THR A 142 7.10 22.67 -8.85
CA THR A 142 7.59 21.84 -9.97
C THR A 142 8.95 22.31 -10.45
N SER A 143 9.17 23.62 -10.53
CA SER A 143 10.47 24.20 -10.90
C SER A 143 11.57 23.87 -9.89
N LEU A 144 11.26 23.96 -8.58
CA LEU A 144 12.21 23.61 -7.52
C LEU A 144 12.56 22.11 -7.49
N PHE A 145 11.58 21.22 -7.70
CA PHE A 145 11.84 19.77 -7.83
C PHE A 145 12.62 19.43 -9.10
N SER A 146 12.41 20.17 -10.19
CA SER A 146 13.19 20.02 -11.41
C SER A 146 14.64 20.43 -11.17
N LEU A 147 14.86 21.51 -10.41
CA LEU A 147 16.18 21.95 -9.99
C LEU A 147 16.87 20.92 -9.07
N GLU A 148 16.16 20.35 -8.09
CA GLU A 148 16.67 19.23 -7.28
C GLU A 148 17.17 18.08 -8.17
N CYS A 149 16.35 17.66 -9.14
CA CYS A 149 16.69 16.58 -10.06
C CYS A 149 17.94 16.92 -10.89
N LEU A 150 18.03 18.14 -11.42
CA LEU A 150 19.20 18.59 -12.17
C LEU A 150 20.47 18.61 -11.31
N LEU A 151 20.40 19.15 -10.09
CA LEU A 151 21.53 19.15 -9.16
C LEU A 151 22.01 17.72 -8.84
N LYS A 152 21.08 16.78 -8.64
CA LYS A 152 21.40 15.36 -8.42
C LYS A 152 22.06 14.72 -9.65
N ILE A 153 21.56 14.98 -10.86
CA ILE A 153 22.18 14.47 -12.10
C ILE A 153 23.60 15.02 -12.27
N LEU A 154 23.82 16.30 -11.98
CA LEU A 154 25.14 16.92 -12.03
C LEU A 154 26.08 16.38 -10.95
N ALA A 155 25.58 16.08 -9.74
CA ALA A 155 26.36 15.52 -8.65
C ALA A 155 26.80 14.07 -8.92
N PHE A 156 25.86 13.18 -9.25
CA PHE A 156 26.12 11.74 -9.37
C PHE A 156 26.59 11.33 -10.78
N GLY A 157 26.33 12.14 -11.79
CA GLY A 157 26.47 11.78 -13.20
C GLY A 157 25.27 10.95 -13.68
N VAL A 158 25.01 11.00 -15.00
CA VAL A 158 23.79 10.44 -15.62
C VAL A 158 23.65 8.94 -15.34
N LEU A 159 24.68 8.14 -15.56
CA LEU A 159 24.61 6.68 -15.43
C LEU A 159 24.34 6.23 -13.98
N ASN A 160 25.01 6.87 -13.01
CA ASN A 160 24.84 6.49 -11.61
C ASN A 160 23.51 6.97 -11.03
N TYR A 161 23.01 8.11 -11.52
CA TYR A 161 21.70 8.62 -11.12
C TYR A 161 20.58 7.63 -11.46
N PHE A 162 20.59 7.04 -12.66
CA PHE A 162 19.57 6.07 -13.10
C PHE A 162 19.74 4.66 -12.49
N ARG A 163 20.82 4.38 -11.77
CA ARG A 163 21.02 3.09 -11.08
C ARG A 163 20.21 2.97 -9.79
N ASP A 164 19.91 4.09 -9.14
CA ASP A 164 19.11 4.14 -7.92
C ASP A 164 17.62 4.29 -8.26
N ALA A 165 16.82 3.29 -7.89
CA ALA A 165 15.38 3.25 -8.14
C ALA A 165 14.63 4.49 -7.58
N TRP A 166 15.09 5.06 -6.47
CA TRP A 166 14.48 6.25 -5.89
C TRP A 166 14.78 7.51 -6.71
N ASN A 167 15.97 7.60 -7.29
CA ASN A 167 16.32 8.69 -8.20
C ASN A 167 15.59 8.55 -9.55
N VAL A 168 15.43 7.33 -10.06
CA VAL A 168 14.59 7.05 -11.24
C VAL A 168 13.15 7.49 -10.99
N PHE A 169 12.59 7.16 -9.82
CA PHE A 169 11.26 7.61 -9.43
C PHE A 169 11.16 9.15 -9.39
N ASP A 170 12.13 9.83 -8.77
CA ASP A 170 12.18 11.29 -8.74
C ASP A 170 12.14 11.88 -10.17
N PHE A 171 12.96 11.34 -11.08
CA PHE A 171 13.01 11.78 -12.48
C PHE A 171 11.68 11.58 -13.21
N VAL A 172 11.03 10.42 -13.03
CA VAL A 172 9.71 10.15 -13.61
C VAL A 172 8.67 11.13 -13.09
N THR A 173 8.68 11.45 -11.79
CA THR A 173 7.73 12.45 -11.23
C THR A 173 7.97 13.85 -11.78
N VAL A 174 9.23 14.24 -12.02
CA VAL A 174 9.58 15.53 -12.63
C VAL A 174 9.13 15.57 -14.09
N LEU A 175 9.42 14.53 -14.88
CA LEU A 175 8.97 14.43 -16.27
C LEU A 175 7.44 14.49 -16.39
N GLY A 176 6.72 13.72 -15.57
CA GLY A 176 5.26 13.73 -15.55
C GLY A 176 4.70 15.12 -15.21
N SER A 177 5.35 15.84 -14.29
CA SER A 177 4.95 17.20 -13.91
C SER A 177 5.24 18.25 -14.98
N ILE A 178 6.36 18.14 -15.70
CA ILE A 178 6.69 19.03 -16.83
C ILE A 178 5.72 18.78 -17.98
N THR A 179 5.44 17.50 -18.28
CA THR A 179 4.49 17.10 -19.33
C THR A 179 3.10 17.66 -19.04
N ASP A 180 2.65 17.61 -17.79
CA ASP A 180 1.37 18.17 -17.35
C ASP A 180 1.27 19.69 -17.60
N ILE A 181 2.35 20.44 -17.32
CA ILE A 181 2.42 21.88 -17.60
C ILE A 181 2.39 22.14 -19.11
N LEU A 182 3.23 21.44 -19.89
CA LEU A 182 3.30 21.61 -21.35
C LEU A 182 1.97 21.28 -22.03
N VAL A 183 1.29 20.20 -21.62
CA VAL A 183 -0.03 19.83 -22.16
C VAL A 183 -1.07 20.90 -21.82
N THR A 184 -0.99 21.50 -20.64
CA THR A 184 -1.90 22.59 -20.24
C THR A 184 -1.68 23.88 -21.03
N GLU A 185 -0.48 24.14 -21.52
CA GLU A 185 -0.12 25.38 -22.24
C GLU A 185 -0.15 25.24 -23.78
N PHE A 186 0.29 24.10 -24.32
CA PHE A 186 0.42 23.87 -25.77
C PHE A 186 -0.66 22.95 -26.36
N GLY A 187 -1.35 22.17 -25.51
CA GLY A 187 -2.36 21.22 -25.95
C GLY A 187 -3.62 21.95 -26.40
N ASN A 188 -3.89 21.97 -27.72
CA ASN A 188 -5.26 22.06 -28.20
C ASN A 188 -6.11 21.05 -27.41
N ASN A 189 -7.35 21.42 -27.06
CA ASN A 189 -8.31 20.75 -26.15
C ASN A 189 -8.62 19.24 -26.40
N PHE A 190 -7.84 18.52 -27.20
CA PHE A 190 -8.08 17.16 -27.67
C PHE A 190 -7.59 16.04 -26.73
N ILE A 191 -6.68 16.30 -25.78
CA ILE A 191 -6.22 15.24 -24.86
C ILE A 191 -6.24 15.74 -23.41
N ASN A 192 -7.34 15.46 -22.71
CA ASN A 192 -7.46 15.72 -21.27
C ASN A 192 -6.73 14.60 -20.49
N LEU A 193 -5.42 14.77 -20.27
CA LEU A 193 -4.61 13.85 -19.47
C LEU A 193 -4.76 14.13 -17.97
N SER A 194 -5.98 14.03 -17.44
CA SER A 194 -6.25 14.19 -16.00
C SER A 194 -5.41 13.27 -15.11
N PHE A 195 -4.94 12.13 -15.64
CA PHE A 195 -4.01 11.22 -14.96
C PHE A 195 -2.65 11.87 -14.64
N LEU A 196 -2.14 12.80 -15.47
CA LEU A 196 -0.84 13.44 -15.22
C LEU A 196 -0.79 14.22 -13.90
N ARG A 197 -1.95 14.66 -13.42
CA ARG A 197 -2.09 15.32 -12.12
C ARG A 197 -1.67 14.41 -10.96
N LEU A 198 -1.72 13.08 -11.12
CA LEU A 198 -1.28 12.12 -10.11
C LEU A 198 0.23 12.17 -9.88
N PHE A 199 1.03 12.56 -10.88
CA PHE A 199 2.48 12.71 -10.68
C PHE A 199 2.84 13.82 -9.69
N ARG A 200 1.96 14.82 -9.52
CA ARG A 200 2.10 15.84 -8.47
C ARG A 200 1.95 15.23 -7.09
N ALA A 201 0.92 14.40 -6.89
CA ALA A 201 0.67 13.69 -5.63
C ALA A 201 1.69 12.58 -5.35
N ALA A 202 2.23 11.95 -6.39
CA ALA A 202 3.25 10.91 -6.29
C ALA A 202 4.52 11.40 -5.57
N ARG A 203 4.79 12.72 -5.54
CA ARG A 203 5.90 13.30 -4.78
C ARG A 203 5.81 13.02 -3.28
N LEU A 204 4.61 12.80 -2.73
CA LEU A 204 4.42 12.42 -1.32
C LEU A 204 5.10 11.08 -0.99
N ILE A 205 5.19 10.18 -1.97
CA ILE A 205 5.88 8.89 -1.82
C ILE A 205 7.36 9.08 -1.48
N LYS A 206 7.98 10.22 -1.86
CA LYS A 206 9.35 10.53 -1.47
C LYS A 206 9.53 10.60 0.05
N LEU A 207 8.49 10.94 0.83
CA LEU A 207 8.57 10.94 2.30
C LEU A 207 8.87 9.55 2.87
N LEU A 208 8.44 8.50 2.16
CA LEU A 208 8.70 7.11 2.55
C LEU A 208 10.18 6.75 2.47
N ARG A 209 11.03 7.54 1.78
CA ARG A 209 12.48 7.29 1.67
C ARG A 209 13.18 7.32 3.02
N GLN A 210 12.74 8.20 3.92
CA GLN A 210 13.41 8.46 5.21
C GLN A 210 12.93 7.54 6.35
N GLY A 211 11.71 7.00 6.27
CA GLY A 211 11.17 6.09 7.29
C GLY A 211 11.70 4.67 7.12
N TYR A 212 12.84 4.33 7.73
CA TYR A 212 13.43 2.97 7.67
C TYR A 212 12.42 1.88 8.06
N THR A 213 11.74 2.05 9.20
CA THR A 213 10.70 1.11 9.68
C THR A 213 9.55 1.00 8.68
N ILE A 214 9.07 2.13 8.14
CA ILE A 214 7.97 2.15 7.17
C ILE A 214 8.37 1.44 5.88
N ARG A 215 9.62 1.59 5.43
CA ARG A 215 10.12 0.90 4.23
C ARG A 215 10.19 -0.60 4.41
N ILE A 216 10.63 -1.08 5.56
CA ILE A 216 10.64 -2.51 5.88
C ILE A 216 9.20 -3.04 5.88
N LEU A 217 8.30 -2.38 6.60
CA LEU A 217 6.89 -2.78 6.68
C LEU A 217 6.20 -2.77 5.31
N LEU A 218 6.42 -1.74 4.49
CA LEU A 218 5.87 -1.68 3.14
C LEU A 218 6.50 -2.73 2.23
N TRP A 219 7.80 -3.01 2.38
CA TRP A 219 8.47 -4.03 1.59
C TRP A 219 7.94 -5.43 1.93
N THR A 220 7.80 -5.77 3.21
CA THR A 220 7.22 -7.04 3.66
C THR A 220 5.78 -7.17 3.17
N PHE A 221 4.97 -6.12 3.31
CA PHE A 221 3.61 -6.08 2.78
C PHE A 221 3.57 -6.27 1.25
N VAL A 222 4.41 -5.56 0.48
CA VAL A 222 4.48 -5.71 -0.98
C VAL A 222 4.91 -7.12 -1.39
N GLN A 223 5.80 -7.78 -0.65
CA GLN A 223 6.11 -9.18 -0.91
C GLN A 223 4.88 -10.08 -0.69
N SER A 224 4.03 -9.80 0.30
CA SER A 224 2.79 -10.55 0.54
C SER A 224 1.81 -10.47 -0.65
N PHE A 225 1.77 -9.35 -1.39
CA PHE A 225 0.89 -9.19 -2.57
C PHE A 225 1.44 -9.76 -3.88
N LYS A 226 2.70 -10.20 -3.93
CA LYS A 226 3.24 -10.84 -5.15
C LYS A 226 2.57 -12.18 -5.47
N CYS A 227 1.70 -12.69 -4.57
CA CYS A 227 0.81 -13.81 -4.84
C CYS A 227 -0.42 -13.41 -5.68
N HIS A 228 -0.23 -13.38 -7.01
CA HIS A 228 -1.19 -13.59 -8.11
C HIS A 228 -2.28 -12.52 -8.44
N PRO A 229 -2.20 -11.80 -9.59
CA PRO A 229 -3.17 -10.75 -9.98
C PRO A 229 -4.38 -11.20 -10.83
N SER A 230 -4.63 -12.50 -11.00
CA SER A 230 -5.46 -13.00 -12.12
C SER A 230 -6.98 -12.94 -11.93
N VAL A 231 -7.52 -12.20 -10.96
CA VAL A 231 -8.95 -12.32 -10.60
C VAL A 231 -9.75 -11.08 -11.00
N THR A 232 -10.77 -11.30 -11.82
CA THR A 232 -11.80 -10.35 -12.29
C THR A 232 -12.36 -9.44 -11.18
N PRO A 233 -12.73 -8.18 -11.48
CA PRO A 233 -13.07 -7.14 -10.49
C PRO A 233 -14.28 -7.42 -9.58
N VAL A 234 -15.09 -8.44 -9.87
CA VAL A 234 -16.19 -8.88 -8.99
C VAL A 234 -15.66 -9.67 -7.79
N SER A 235 -14.57 -10.42 -7.97
CA SER A 235 -14.00 -11.27 -6.92
C SER A 235 -13.40 -10.50 -5.74
N PRO A 236 -12.70 -9.35 -5.93
CA PRO A 236 -12.22 -8.55 -4.81
C PRO A 236 -13.34 -7.99 -3.93
N ARG A 237 -14.46 -7.53 -4.51
CA ARG A 237 -15.61 -7.01 -3.74
C ARG A 237 -16.26 -8.09 -2.87
N SER A 238 -16.42 -9.30 -3.42
CA SER A 238 -16.91 -10.43 -2.63
C SER A 238 -15.90 -10.85 -1.55
N ALA A 239 -14.60 -10.83 -1.86
CA ALA A 239 -13.53 -11.14 -0.90
C ALA A 239 -13.43 -10.12 0.25
N THR A 240 -13.71 -8.83 0.00
CA THR A 240 -13.78 -7.79 1.05
C THR A 240 -15.08 -7.82 1.85
N GLY A 241 -16.04 -8.68 1.47
CA GLY A 241 -17.35 -8.77 2.12
C GLY A 241 -18.31 -7.64 1.75
N GLU A 242 -17.97 -6.79 0.76
CA GLU A 242 -18.81 -5.67 0.34
C GLU A 242 -20.02 -6.16 -0.47
N ALA A 243 -21.20 -6.09 0.14
CA ALA A 243 -22.50 -6.36 -0.49
C ALA A 243 -22.58 -7.70 -1.28
N TRP A 244 -21.74 -8.68 -0.95
CA TRP A 244 -21.64 -9.95 -1.69
C TRP A 244 -22.98 -10.68 -1.82
N HIS A 245 -23.86 -10.55 -0.83
CA HIS A 245 -25.21 -11.11 -0.84
C HIS A 245 -26.11 -10.51 -1.94
N GLU A 246 -25.94 -9.24 -2.32
CA GLU A 246 -26.73 -8.59 -3.37
C GLU A 246 -26.27 -9.07 -4.74
N ILE A 247 -24.95 -9.25 -4.89
CA ILE A 247 -24.36 -9.84 -6.09
C ILE A 247 -24.85 -11.28 -6.25
N MET A 248 -24.83 -12.07 -5.17
CA MET A 248 -25.37 -13.43 -5.15
C MET A 248 -26.84 -13.47 -5.56
N LEU A 249 -27.69 -12.63 -4.97
CA LEU A 249 -29.11 -12.52 -5.31
C LEU A 249 -29.35 -12.04 -6.76
N SER A 250 -28.40 -11.29 -7.33
CA SER A 250 -28.43 -10.85 -8.73
C SER A 250 -28.04 -11.94 -9.71
N CYS A 251 -27.41 -13.02 -9.26
CA CYS A 251 -27.03 -14.18 -10.08
C CYS A 251 -28.03 -15.35 -10.02
N LEU A 252 -29.10 -15.22 -9.24
CA LEU A 252 -30.16 -16.23 -9.15
C LEU A 252 -31.00 -16.28 -10.41
N SER A 253 -31.71 -17.39 -10.60
CA SER A 253 -32.67 -17.58 -11.70
C SER A 253 -33.77 -16.49 -11.71
N GLY A 254 -34.41 -16.26 -12.86
CA GLY A 254 -35.45 -15.25 -13.03
C GLY A 254 -34.94 -13.83 -13.32
N LYS A 255 -33.70 -13.69 -13.82
CA LYS A 255 -33.13 -12.40 -14.22
C LYS A 255 -33.13 -12.26 -15.74
N PRO A 256 -33.36 -11.06 -16.30
CA PRO A 256 -33.34 -10.88 -17.74
C PRO A 256 -31.96 -11.18 -18.32
N CYS A 257 -31.90 -11.96 -19.39
CA CYS A 257 -30.68 -12.20 -20.14
C CYS A 257 -30.21 -10.95 -20.91
N ASP A 258 -28.90 -10.83 -21.13
CA ASP A 258 -28.37 -9.82 -22.04
C ASP A 258 -28.78 -10.14 -23.49
N GLN A 259 -29.19 -9.12 -24.23
CA GLN A 259 -29.68 -9.23 -25.60
C GLN A 259 -28.60 -9.73 -26.58
N ASN A 260 -27.32 -9.52 -26.25
CA ASN A 260 -26.18 -9.96 -27.06
C ASN A 260 -25.65 -11.36 -26.70
N SER A 261 -26.26 -12.04 -25.72
CA SER A 261 -25.79 -13.33 -25.23
C SER A 261 -26.05 -14.50 -26.20
N GLY A 262 -26.93 -14.31 -27.19
CA GLY A 262 -27.37 -15.37 -28.10
C GLY A 262 -28.28 -16.42 -27.45
N ILE A 263 -28.64 -16.24 -26.17
CA ILE A 263 -29.57 -17.10 -25.43
C ILE A 263 -31.00 -16.72 -25.85
N LYS A 264 -31.81 -17.73 -26.18
CA LYS A 264 -33.22 -17.55 -26.61
C LYS A 264 -34.21 -17.56 -25.44
N GLU A 265 -33.73 -17.86 -24.25
CA GLU A 265 -34.49 -17.88 -23.01
C GLU A 265 -34.55 -16.47 -22.42
N ASP A 266 -35.71 -16.09 -21.87
CA ASP A 266 -35.92 -14.77 -21.27
C ASP A 266 -35.24 -14.64 -19.89
N GLU A 267 -34.88 -15.78 -19.28
CA GLU A 267 -34.31 -15.86 -17.94
C GLU A 267 -32.90 -16.43 -17.93
N CYS A 268 -32.00 -15.70 -17.27
CA CYS A 268 -30.62 -16.06 -17.00
C CYS A 268 -30.40 -16.15 -15.47
N GLY A 269 -29.36 -16.88 -15.07
CA GLY A 269 -29.00 -17.10 -13.68
C GLY A 269 -29.24 -18.53 -13.23
N ASN A 270 -28.67 -18.90 -12.08
CA ASN A 270 -28.77 -20.27 -11.54
C ASN A 270 -28.76 -20.22 -10.01
N GLU A 271 -29.60 -21.04 -9.38
CA GLU A 271 -29.61 -21.24 -7.92
C GLU A 271 -28.28 -21.77 -7.38
N PHE A 272 -27.44 -22.38 -8.23
CA PHE A 272 -26.06 -22.74 -7.88
C PHE A 272 -25.22 -21.55 -7.38
N ALA A 273 -25.64 -20.31 -7.69
CA ALA A 273 -25.01 -19.10 -7.15
C ALA A 273 -24.93 -19.10 -5.61
N TYR A 274 -25.93 -19.65 -4.89
CA TYR A 274 -25.87 -19.76 -3.42
C TYR A 274 -24.66 -20.59 -2.97
N PHE A 275 -24.49 -21.77 -3.56
CA PHE A 275 -23.39 -22.67 -3.22
C PHE A 275 -22.03 -22.06 -3.59
N TYR A 276 -21.94 -21.46 -4.79
CA TYR A 276 -20.73 -20.80 -5.24
C TYR A 276 -20.31 -19.66 -4.30
N PHE A 277 -21.19 -18.69 -4.02
CA PHE A 277 -20.84 -17.54 -3.20
C PHE A 277 -20.56 -17.91 -1.74
N VAL A 278 -21.36 -18.80 -1.14
CA VAL A 278 -21.13 -19.23 0.25
C VAL A 278 -19.80 -19.99 0.39
N SER A 279 -19.50 -20.93 -0.51
CA SER A 279 -18.24 -21.68 -0.49
C SER A 279 -17.03 -20.77 -0.78
N PHE A 280 -17.18 -19.84 -1.73
CA PHE A 280 -16.15 -18.85 -2.06
C PHE A 280 -15.82 -17.94 -0.87
N ILE A 281 -16.84 -17.39 -0.19
CA ILE A 281 -16.64 -16.54 1.00
C ILE A 281 -15.92 -17.33 2.09
N PHE A 282 -16.35 -18.55 2.38
CA PHE A 282 -15.71 -19.40 3.39
C PHE A 282 -14.24 -19.67 3.06
N LEU A 283 -13.95 -20.08 1.82
CA LEU A 283 -12.59 -20.37 1.37
C LEU A 283 -11.71 -19.11 1.35
N CYS A 284 -12.25 -17.97 0.91
CA CYS A 284 -11.53 -16.70 0.89
C CYS A 284 -11.21 -16.21 2.31
N SER A 285 -12.16 -16.28 3.24
CA SER A 285 -11.94 -15.94 4.65
C SER A 285 -10.88 -16.85 5.28
N PHE A 286 -10.93 -18.15 5.00
CA PHE A 286 -9.92 -19.11 5.48
C PHE A 286 -8.52 -18.82 4.91
N LEU A 287 -8.40 -18.54 3.61
CA LEU A 287 -7.11 -18.22 3.00
C LEU A 287 -6.55 -16.87 3.48
N MET A 288 -7.39 -15.83 3.57
CA MET A 288 -6.98 -14.51 4.08
C MET A 288 -6.50 -14.61 5.53
N LEU A 289 -7.17 -15.44 6.34
CA LEU A 289 -6.79 -15.74 7.71
C LEU A 289 -5.42 -16.42 7.76
N ASN A 290 -5.22 -17.49 6.99
CA ASN A 290 -3.95 -18.20 6.96
C ASN A 290 -2.80 -17.31 6.45
N LEU A 291 -3.06 -16.45 5.46
CA LEU A 291 -2.10 -15.45 4.99
C LEU A 291 -1.75 -14.45 6.10
N PHE A 292 -2.76 -13.95 6.82
CA PHE A 292 -2.56 -13.00 7.91
C PHE A 292 -1.74 -13.63 9.04
N VAL A 293 -2.03 -14.88 9.41
CA VAL A 293 -1.24 -15.64 10.38
C VAL A 293 0.19 -15.79 9.87
N ALA A 294 0.41 -16.24 8.63
CA ALA A 294 1.76 -16.37 8.07
C ALA A 294 2.55 -15.05 8.09
N VAL A 295 1.94 -13.95 7.66
CA VAL A 295 2.56 -12.62 7.69
C VAL A 295 2.85 -12.18 9.13
N ILE A 296 1.95 -12.42 10.08
CA ILE A 296 2.21 -12.12 11.50
C ILE A 296 3.36 -12.97 12.02
N MET A 297 3.44 -14.26 11.67
CA MET A 297 4.52 -15.13 12.12
C MET A 297 5.88 -14.63 11.60
N ASP A 298 5.95 -14.26 10.32
CA ASP A 298 7.16 -13.67 9.72
C ASP A 298 7.54 -12.33 10.38
N ASN A 299 6.54 -11.48 10.67
CA ASN A 299 6.77 -10.21 11.35
C ASN A 299 7.04 -10.36 12.85
N PHE A 300 6.55 -11.41 13.51
CA PHE A 300 6.81 -11.68 14.92
C PHE A 300 8.26 -12.07 15.16
N GLU A 301 8.86 -12.83 14.23
CA GLU A 301 10.30 -13.07 14.21
C GLU A 301 11.08 -11.75 14.19
N TYR A 302 10.61 -10.77 13.40
CA TYR A 302 11.19 -9.43 13.39
C TYR A 302 10.99 -8.68 14.72
N LEU A 303 9.78 -8.72 15.30
CA LEU A 303 9.44 -7.99 16.54
C LEU A 303 10.15 -8.54 17.79
N THR A 304 10.31 -9.86 17.90
CA THR A 304 11.07 -10.47 19.01
C THR A 304 12.58 -10.28 18.87
N ARG A 305 13.09 -10.11 17.65
CA ARG A 305 14.51 -9.83 17.40
C ARG A 305 14.98 -8.48 17.95
N ASP A 306 14.09 -7.50 18.16
CA ASP A 306 14.45 -6.21 18.78
C ASP A 306 14.84 -6.35 20.27
N SER A 307 14.60 -7.51 20.89
CA SER A 307 15.12 -7.84 22.23
C SER A 307 16.53 -8.46 22.23
N SER A 308 17.10 -8.76 21.05
CA SER A 308 18.46 -9.27 20.92
C SER A 308 19.49 -8.13 20.98
N ILE A 309 20.65 -8.40 21.56
CA ILE A 309 21.75 -7.43 21.71
C ILE A 309 22.25 -6.91 20.33
N LEU A 310 22.10 -7.71 19.27
CA LEU A 310 22.54 -7.38 17.91
C LEU A 310 21.44 -7.66 16.88
N GLY A 311 20.72 -6.62 16.46
CA GLY A 311 19.73 -6.69 15.37
C GLY A 311 20.24 -6.31 13.98
N PRO A 312 19.44 -6.53 12.92
CA PRO A 312 19.76 -6.15 11.53
C PRO A 312 20.05 -4.66 11.35
N HIS A 313 19.45 -3.80 12.16
CA HIS A 313 19.65 -2.35 12.09
C HIS A 313 21.10 -1.94 12.43
N HIS A 314 21.76 -2.62 13.37
CA HIS A 314 23.18 -2.37 13.68
C HIS A 314 24.09 -2.78 12.51
N LEU A 315 23.76 -3.90 11.85
CA LEU A 315 24.51 -4.40 10.70
C LEU A 315 24.33 -3.50 9.47
N ASP A 316 23.11 -3.01 9.24
CA ASP A 316 22.82 -2.00 8.21
C ASP A 316 23.53 -0.67 8.48
N GLU A 317 23.61 -0.24 9.74
CA GLU A 317 24.37 0.95 10.14
C GLU A 317 25.87 0.75 9.91
N TYR A 318 26.42 -0.41 10.25
CA TYR A 318 27.81 -0.75 9.95
C TYR A 318 28.12 -0.65 8.46
N VAL A 319 27.30 -1.26 7.59
CA VAL A 319 27.48 -1.18 6.13
C VAL A 319 27.34 0.25 5.63
N ARG A 320 26.43 1.04 6.20
CA ARG A 320 26.24 2.46 5.85
C ARG A 320 27.46 3.30 6.20
N VAL A 321 28.03 3.12 7.39
CA VAL A 321 29.25 3.81 7.84
C VAL A 321 30.44 3.36 7.00
N TRP A 322 30.56 2.07 6.70
CA TRP A 322 31.62 1.52 5.86
C TRP A 322 31.64 2.15 4.46
N ALA A 323 30.47 2.39 3.87
CA ALA A 323 30.33 3.05 2.57
C ALA A 323 30.81 4.51 2.53
N GLU A 324 31.04 5.16 3.69
CA GLU A 324 31.67 6.48 3.74
C GLU A 324 33.19 6.41 3.56
N TYR A 325 33.79 5.32 4.03
CA TYR A 325 35.24 5.08 3.96
C TYR A 325 35.65 4.39 2.66
N ASP A 326 34.84 3.46 2.14
CA ASP A 326 35.09 2.78 0.87
C ASP A 326 33.93 2.96 -0.14
N PRO A 327 33.90 4.11 -0.85
CA PRO A 327 32.84 4.40 -1.81
C PRO A 327 32.94 3.60 -3.12
N ALA A 328 34.04 2.86 -3.34
CA ALA A 328 34.31 2.14 -4.58
C ALA A 328 34.50 0.63 -4.34
N ALA A 329 33.98 0.08 -3.25
CA ALA A 329 33.99 -1.35 -3.02
C ALA A 329 33.15 -2.05 -4.11
N TRP A 330 33.84 -2.67 -5.06
CA TRP A 330 33.28 -3.46 -6.16
C TRP A 330 33.25 -4.94 -5.80
#